data_AF-A0A5E4IEE1-F1
#
_entry.id   AF-A0A5E4IEE1-F1
#
_cell.length_a   1.000
_cell.length_b   1.000
_cell.length_c   1.000
_cell.angle_alpha   90.00
_cell.angle_beta   90.00
_cell.angle_gamma   90.00
#
_symmetry.space_group_name_H-M   'P 1'
#
loop_
_entity.id
_entity.type
_entity.pdbx_description
1 polymer ?
#
loop_
_entity_poly.entity_id
_entity_poly.type
_entity_poly.pdbx_seq_one_letter_code
_entity_poly.pdbx_strand_id
1 'polypeptide(L)'
;MGRCSSIQQENMNSITALSYMQAASNLERIADHASRIAEISSKNECTLNTEIAEELSKLGPIIVELLEESVSCILQTDPDKANKIIDKAIDIRRRSEEMANPANLRNGEKMLVGLVVASSIERMLDYITNLGELAINLFIANIETEAYQRSLSS
;
A
#
# COMPACT_ATOMS: atom_id res chain seq x y z
N MET A 1 7.05 -43.61 -23.92
CA MET A 1 7.83 -42.43 -24.37
C MET A 1 6.88 -41.26 -24.48
N GLY A 2 6.92 -40.34 -23.52
CA GLY A 2 6.21 -39.07 -23.55
C GLY A 2 7.02 -38.10 -22.69
N ARG A 3 7.82 -37.24 -23.33
CA ARG A 3 8.60 -36.23 -22.63
C ARG A 3 7.59 -35.23 -22.05
N CYS A 4 7.48 -35.22 -20.72
CA CYS A 4 6.85 -34.12 -20.00
C CYS A 4 7.65 -32.87 -20.38
N SER A 5 7.02 -31.98 -21.14
CA SER A 5 7.57 -30.67 -21.47
C SER A 5 7.92 -29.96 -20.17
N SER A 6 9.22 -29.75 -19.98
CA SER A 6 9.81 -29.04 -18.86
C SER A 6 9.06 -27.73 -18.67
N ILE A 7 8.34 -27.61 -17.55
CA ILE A 7 8.02 -26.30 -17.00
C ILE A 7 9.39 -25.68 -16.75
N GLN A 8 9.78 -24.71 -17.58
CA GLN A 8 10.85 -23.81 -17.22
C GLN A 8 10.37 -23.13 -15.95
N GLN A 9 10.80 -23.63 -14.79
CA GLN A 9 10.86 -22.81 -13.59
C GLN A 9 11.76 -21.65 -13.97
N GLU A 10 11.18 -20.49 -14.29
CA GLU A 10 11.91 -19.25 -14.10
C GLU A 10 12.42 -19.31 -12.67
N ASN A 11 13.75 -19.43 -12.51
CA ASN A 11 14.37 -19.39 -11.20
C ASN A 11 14.14 -17.98 -10.66
N MET A 12 13.00 -17.77 -10.01
CA MET A 12 12.70 -16.55 -9.29
C MET A 12 13.79 -16.39 -8.25
N ASN A 13 14.58 -15.32 -8.37
CA ASN A 13 15.64 -15.01 -7.42
C ASN A 13 15.02 -14.94 -6.02
N SER A 14 15.69 -15.51 -5.02
CA SER A 14 15.26 -15.48 -3.62
C SER A 14 14.93 -14.07 -3.14
N ILE A 15 15.61 -13.04 -3.66
CA ILE A 15 15.32 -11.63 -3.37
C ILE A 15 13.91 -11.27 -3.90
N THR A 16 13.62 -11.59 -5.15
CA THR A 16 12.30 -11.37 -5.76
C THR A 16 11.19 -12.09 -5.01
N ALA A 17 11.42 -13.36 -4.65
CA ALA A 17 10.48 -14.15 -3.87
C ALA A 17 10.19 -13.50 -2.50
N LEU A 18 11.23 -13.06 -1.80
CA LEU A 18 11.10 -12.39 -0.51
C LEU A 18 10.35 -11.05 -0.64
N SER A 19 10.66 -10.25 -1.65
CA SER A 19 9.96 -8.98 -1.89
C SER A 19 8.48 -9.19 -2.19
N TYR A 20 8.11 -10.24 -2.94
CA TYR A 20 6.70 -10.57 -3.17
C TYR A 20 6.00 -11.06 -1.90
N MET A 21 6.68 -11.82 -1.04
CA MET A 21 6.12 -12.18 0.28
C MET A 21 5.90 -10.94 1.14
N GLN A 22 6.83 -9.99 1.15
CA GLN A 22 6.69 -8.72 1.87
C GLN A 22 5.57 -7.86 1.28
N ALA A 23 5.42 -7.82 -0.04
CA ALA A 23 4.33 -7.12 -0.70
C ALA A 23 2.97 -7.72 -0.31
N ALA A 24 2.83 -9.05 -0.35
CA ALA A 24 1.61 -9.73 0.08
C ALA A 24 1.26 -9.45 1.55
N SER A 25 2.27 -9.39 2.43
CA SER A 25 2.08 -9.02 3.83
C SER A 25 1.58 -7.58 4.01
N ASN A 26 2.08 -6.63 3.23
CA ASN A 26 1.57 -5.25 3.25
C ASN A 26 0.13 -5.16 2.71
N LEU A 27 -0.19 -5.89 1.63
CA LEU A 27 -1.55 -5.94 1.08
C LEU A 27 -2.58 -6.50 2.08
N GLU A 28 -2.22 -7.56 2.81
CA GLU A 28 -3.07 -8.14 3.85
C GLU A 28 -3.37 -7.13 4.97
N ARG A 29 -2.36 -6.39 5.42
CA ARG A 29 -2.54 -5.35 6.44
C ARG A 29 -3.41 -4.18 5.95
N ILE A 30 -3.28 -3.80 4.68
CA ILE A 30 -4.16 -2.80 4.06
C ILE A 30 -5.61 -3.30 4.07
N ALA A 31 -5.83 -4.57 3.71
CA ALA A 31 -7.15 -5.18 3.73
C ALA A 31 -7.75 -5.25 5.15
N ASP A 32 -6.94 -5.55 6.17
CA ASP A 32 -7.38 -5.54 7.58
C ASP A 32 -7.87 -4.14 8.01
N HIS A 33 -7.11 -3.09 7.71
CA HIS A 33 -7.52 -1.71 8.00
C HIS A 33 -8.78 -1.28 7.22
N ALA A 34 -8.89 -1.65 5.95
CA ALA A 34 -10.09 -1.40 5.17
C ALA A 34 -11.32 -2.12 5.76
N SER A 35 -11.15 -3.38 6.18
CA SER A 35 -12.18 -4.16 6.86
C SER A 35 -12.62 -3.51 8.17
N ARG A 36 -11.66 -3.01 8.97
CA ARG A 36 -11.96 -2.29 10.21
C ARG A 36 -12.79 -1.02 9.98
N ILE A 37 -12.47 -0.24 8.94
CA ILE A 37 -13.27 0.94 8.56
C ILE A 37 -14.70 0.50 8.17
N ALA A 38 -14.85 -0.55 7.38
CA ALA A 38 -16.15 -1.08 6.98
C ALA A 38 -16.97 -1.58 8.18
N GLU A 39 -16.34 -2.28 9.13
CA GLU A 39 -16.99 -2.76 10.36
C GLU A 39 -17.53 -1.60 11.19
N ILE A 40 -16.73 -0.54 11.40
CA ILE A 40 -17.13 0.68 12.10
C ILE A 40 -18.31 1.35 11.38
N SER A 41 -18.24 1.46 10.05
CA SER A 41 -19.27 2.10 9.22
C SER A 41 -20.60 1.34 9.23
N SER A 42 -20.55 0.02 9.42
CA SER A 42 -21.73 -0.86 9.41
C SER A 42 -22.51 -0.90 10.74
N LYS A 43 -21.91 -0.44 11.84
CA LYS A 43 -22.53 -0.50 13.18
C LYS A 43 -23.59 0.59 13.32
N ASN A 44 -24.86 0.19 13.37
CA ASN A 44 -26.04 1.09 13.45
C ASN A 44 -26.02 2.10 14.62
N GLU A 45 -25.25 1.83 15.68
CA GLU A 45 -25.15 2.71 16.86
C GLU A 45 -24.00 3.73 16.77
N CYS A 46 -23.06 3.54 15.84
CA CYS A 46 -21.92 4.43 15.60
C CYS A 46 -22.04 5.02 14.20
N THR A 47 -22.92 6.01 14.04
CA THR A 47 -22.94 6.79 12.79
C THR A 47 -21.60 7.50 12.64
N LEU A 48 -20.88 7.20 11.55
CA LEU A 48 -19.76 8.03 11.12
C LEU A 48 -20.24 9.50 11.11
N ASN A 49 -19.43 10.41 11.65
CA ASN A 49 -19.70 11.82 11.48
C ASN A 49 -19.81 12.11 9.97
N THR A 50 -20.80 12.89 9.56
CA THR A 50 -21.01 13.28 8.16
C THR A 50 -19.74 13.82 7.53
N GLU A 51 -18.98 14.64 8.25
CA GLU A 51 -17.69 15.19 7.80
C GLU A 51 -16.65 14.09 7.52
N ILE A 52 -16.54 13.10 8.41
CA ILE A 52 -15.64 11.95 8.24
C ILE A 52 -16.07 11.11 7.04
N ALA A 53 -17.37 10.88 6.87
CA ALA A 53 -17.93 10.11 5.76
C ALA A 53 -17.72 10.81 4.40
N GLU A 54 -17.86 12.14 4.35
CA GLU A 54 -17.59 12.95 3.17
C GLU A 54 -16.10 12.90 2.80
N GLU A 55 -15.20 13.05 3.75
CA GLU A 55 -13.76 12.95 3.50
C GLU A 55 -13.34 11.53 3.08
N LEU A 56 -13.88 10.49 3.70
CA LEU A 56 -13.70 9.10 3.26
C LEU A 56 -14.15 8.88 1.81
N SER A 57 -15.27 9.50 1.42
CA SER A 57 -15.79 9.40 0.05
C SER A 57 -14.87 10.08 -0.98
N LYS A 58 -14.08 11.07 -0.55
CA LYS A 58 -13.08 11.75 -1.38
C LYS A 58 -11.75 10.98 -1.41
N LEU A 59 -11.26 10.53 -0.26
CA LEU A 59 -9.95 9.89 -0.13
C LEU A 59 -9.95 8.42 -0.57
N GLY A 60 -11.05 7.69 -0.34
CA GLY A 60 -11.15 6.27 -0.64
C GLY A 60 -10.74 5.91 -2.07
N PRO A 61 -11.33 6.54 -3.12
CA PRO A 61 -10.93 6.29 -4.50
C PRO A 61 -9.45 6.57 -4.79
N ILE A 62 -8.90 7.64 -4.20
CA ILE A 62 -7.49 8.03 -4.37
C ILE A 62 -6.56 6.96 -3.77
N ILE A 63 -6.89 6.45 -2.59
CA ILE A 63 -6.11 5.40 -1.91
C ILE A 63 -6.16 4.09 -2.72
N VAL A 64 -7.32 3.75 -3.27
CA VAL A 64 -7.48 2.56 -4.13
C VAL A 64 -6.64 2.68 -5.40
N GLU A 65 -6.70 3.83 -6.09
CA GLU A 65 -5.86 4.08 -7.27
C GLU A 65 -4.37 3.98 -6.93
N LEU A 66 -3.95 4.57 -5.80
CA LEU A 66 -2.56 4.54 -5.36
C LEU A 66 -2.09 3.10 -5.02
N LEU A 67 -2.98 2.29 -4.44
CA LEU A 67 -2.72 0.88 -4.19
C LEU A 67 -2.53 0.09 -5.49
N GLU A 68 -3.40 0.28 -6.47
CA GLU A 68 -3.28 -0.35 -7.80
C GLU A 68 -1.98 0.08 -8.51
N GLU A 69 -1.65 1.38 -8.46
CA GLU A 69 -0.39 1.91 -8.97
C GLU A 69 0.82 1.23 -8.30
N SER A 70 0.78 1.03 -6.98
CA SER A 70 1.87 0.41 -6.20
C SER A 70 2.09 -1.07 -6.54
N VAL A 71 1.01 -1.84 -6.72
CA VAL A 71 1.11 -3.25 -7.15
C VAL A 71 1.68 -3.33 -8.57
N SER A 72 1.20 -2.49 -9.49
CA SER A 72 1.75 -2.39 -10.85
C SER A 72 3.24 -2.01 -10.83
N CYS A 73 3.64 -1.09 -9.93
CA CYS A 73 5.00 -0.62 -9.81
C CYS A 73 5.97 -1.72 -9.37
N ILE A 74 5.55 -2.59 -8.43
CA ILE A 74 6.35 -3.75 -8.00
C ILE A 74 6.61 -4.72 -9.16
N LEU A 75 5.60 -4.96 -10.00
CA LEU A 75 5.73 -5.88 -11.14
C LEU A 75 6.62 -5.31 -12.26
N GLN A 76 6.60 -3.99 -12.44
CA GLN A 76 7.37 -3.30 -13.48
C GLN A 76 8.77 -2.86 -13.02
N THR A 77 9.02 -2.86 -11.70
CA THR A 77 10.26 -2.37 -11.08
C THR A 77 10.65 -0.96 -11.57
N ASP A 78 9.66 -0.06 -11.64
CA ASP A 78 9.85 1.33 -12.08
C ASP A 78 10.15 2.24 -10.88
N PRO A 79 11.41 2.67 -10.67
CA PRO A 79 11.78 3.48 -9.51
C PRO A 79 11.20 4.90 -9.56
N ASP A 80 10.95 5.46 -10.74
CA ASP A 80 10.37 6.81 -10.88
C ASP A 80 8.89 6.79 -10.49
N LYS A 81 8.16 5.76 -10.92
CA LYS A 81 6.78 5.53 -10.49
C LYS A 81 6.72 5.27 -8.99
N ALA A 82 7.66 4.50 -8.43
CA ALA A 82 7.72 4.22 -7.00
C ALA A 82 7.88 5.50 -6.16
N ASN A 83 8.78 6.40 -6.54
CA ASN A 83 8.95 7.69 -5.86
C ASN A 83 7.67 8.53 -5.89
N LYS A 84 6.99 8.59 -7.04
CA LYS A 84 5.70 9.31 -7.15
C LYS A 84 4.63 8.73 -6.24
N ILE A 85 4.59 7.40 -6.08
CA ILE A 85 3.65 6.72 -5.17
C ILE A 85 3.93 7.12 -3.72
N ILE A 86 5.21 7.10 -3.31
CA ILE A 86 5.64 7.49 -1.97
C ILE A 86 5.27 8.96 -1.69
N ASP A 87 5.57 9.87 -2.62
CA ASP A 87 5.24 11.29 -2.48
C ASP A 87 3.72 11.51 -2.35
N LYS A 88 2.92 10.88 -3.23
CA LYS A 88 1.45 10.93 -3.15
C LYS A 88 0.94 10.39 -1.82
N ALA A 89 1.50 9.28 -1.31
CA ALA A 89 1.08 8.70 -0.03
C ALA A 89 1.33 9.67 1.13
N ILE A 90 2.50 10.33 1.15
CA ILE A 90 2.85 11.36 2.15
C ILE A 90 1.88 12.55 2.06
N ASP A 91 1.57 13.02 0.85
CA ASP A 91 0.64 14.13 0.63
C ASP A 91 -0.77 13.80 1.12
N ILE A 92 -1.26 12.58 0.87
CA ILE A 92 -2.57 12.14 1.34
C ILE A 92 -2.57 12.01 2.86
N ARG A 93 -1.48 11.50 3.46
CA ARG A 93 -1.36 11.37 4.92
C ARG A 93 -1.47 12.73 5.60
N ARG A 94 -0.79 13.74 5.07
CA ARG A 94 -0.91 15.12 5.57
C ARG A 94 -2.35 15.64 5.51
N ARG A 95 -3.12 15.26 4.48
CA ARG A 95 -4.56 15.62 4.37
C ARG A 95 -5.42 14.81 5.35
N SER A 96 -5.09 13.54 5.62
CA SER A 96 -5.84 12.73 6.59
C SER A 96 -5.63 13.18 8.03
N GLU A 97 -4.47 13.74 8.37
CA GLU A 97 -4.21 14.36 9.68
C GLU A 97 -5.19 15.51 9.99
N GLU A 98 -5.62 16.25 8.96
CA GLU A 98 -6.62 17.33 9.12
C GLU A 98 -8.01 16.77 9.51
N MET A 99 -8.34 15.54 9.09
CA MET A 99 -9.58 14.84 9.49
C MET A 99 -9.58 14.43 10.97
N ALA A 100 -8.40 14.21 11.55
CA ALA A 100 -8.21 13.83 12.94
C ALA A 100 -8.14 15.04 13.90
N ASN A 101 -8.27 16.27 13.38
CA ASN A 101 -8.10 17.48 14.18
C ASN A 101 -9.15 17.59 15.30
N PRO A 102 -8.75 17.61 16.58
CA PRO A 102 -9.68 17.70 17.72
C PRO A 102 -10.57 18.95 17.68
N ALA A 103 -10.13 20.03 17.02
CA ALA A 103 -10.91 21.25 16.87
C ALA A 103 -12.22 21.04 16.07
N ASN A 104 -12.24 20.05 15.17
CA ASN A 104 -13.40 19.71 14.34
C ASN A 104 -14.33 18.68 15.03
N LEU A 105 -13.85 18.00 16.08
CA LEU A 105 -14.54 16.85 16.69
C LEU A 105 -15.16 17.24 18.04
N ARG A 106 -16.33 17.91 18.01
CA ARG A 106 -17.00 18.46 19.21
C ARG A 106 -17.81 17.44 20.03
N ASN A 107 -17.86 16.16 19.63
CA ASN A 107 -18.61 15.11 20.31
C ASN A 107 -17.72 13.87 20.55
N GLY A 108 -17.51 13.48 21.82
CA GLY A 108 -16.47 12.54 22.25
C GLY A 108 -16.52 11.15 21.61
N GLU A 109 -17.70 10.56 21.44
CA GLU A 109 -17.84 9.25 20.78
C GLU A 109 -17.57 9.33 19.26
N LYS A 110 -18.08 10.39 18.61
CA LYS A 110 -17.81 10.65 17.19
C LYS A 110 -16.35 11.01 16.93
N MET A 111 -15.68 11.62 17.91
CA MET A 111 -14.25 11.92 17.88
C MET A 111 -13.42 10.63 17.87
N LEU A 112 -13.73 9.69 18.77
CA LEU A 112 -13.01 8.42 18.84
C LEU A 112 -13.12 7.63 17.53
N VAL A 113 -14.31 7.57 16.95
CA VAL A 113 -14.54 6.92 15.65
C VAL A 113 -13.70 7.57 14.54
N GLY A 114 -13.65 8.91 14.49
CA GLY A 114 -12.83 9.64 13.53
C GLY A 114 -11.34 9.36 13.66
N LEU A 115 -10.83 9.34 14.89
CA LEU A 115 -9.43 9.03 15.15
C LEU A 115 -9.07 7.60 14.71
N VAL A 116 -9.95 6.63 14.93
CA VAL A 116 -9.72 5.23 14.51
C VAL A 116 -9.72 5.11 12.98
N VAL A 117 -10.64 5.80 12.31
CA VAL A 117 -10.71 5.84 10.84
C VAL A 117 -9.46 6.50 10.25
N ALA A 118 -9.10 7.70 10.73
CA ALA A 118 -7.93 8.43 10.26
C ALA A 118 -6.64 7.61 10.47
N SER A 119 -6.47 7.02 11.66
CA SER A 119 -5.34 6.15 11.94
C SER A 119 -5.31 4.91 11.03
N SER A 120 -6.46 4.35 10.67
CA SER A 120 -6.51 3.22 9.74
C SER A 120 -6.09 3.64 8.32
N ILE A 121 -6.49 4.84 7.88
CA ILE A 121 -6.06 5.41 6.60
C ILE A 121 -4.54 5.65 6.59
N GLU A 122 -3.98 6.24 7.65
CA GLU A 122 -2.53 6.45 7.78
C GLU A 122 -1.76 5.15 7.66
N ARG A 123 -2.23 4.09 8.33
CA ARG A 123 -1.62 2.76 8.24
C ARG A 123 -1.68 2.18 6.83
N MET A 124 -2.80 2.33 6.13
CA MET A 124 -2.90 1.90 4.74
C MET A 124 -1.87 2.64 3.85
N LEU A 125 -1.70 3.96 4.05
CA LEU A 125 -0.74 4.77 3.32
C LEU A 125 0.72 4.40 3.64
N ASP A 126 1.03 4.06 4.89
CA ASP A 126 2.36 3.55 5.27
C ASP A 126 2.65 2.21 4.57
N TYR A 127 1.66 1.31 4.50
CA TYR A 127 1.83 0.04 3.79
C TYR A 127 1.95 0.23 2.27
N ILE A 128 1.27 1.21 1.68
CA ILE A 128 1.46 1.60 0.27
C ILE A 128 2.87 2.17 0.06
N THR A 129 3.37 2.97 1.00
CA THR A 129 4.75 3.51 0.96
C THR A 129 5.76 2.36 0.96
N ASN A 130 5.58 1.35 1.81
CA ASN A 130 6.42 0.15 1.82
C ASN A 130 6.39 -0.60 0.46
N LEU A 131 5.25 -0.62 -0.24
CA LEU A 131 5.17 -1.23 -1.58
C LEU A 131 6.01 -0.44 -2.60
N GLY A 132 6.02 0.89 -2.52
CA GLY A 132 6.91 1.74 -3.31
C GLY A 132 8.38 1.48 -3.00
N GLU A 133 8.75 1.41 -1.72
CA GLU A 133 10.12 1.10 -1.30
C GLU A 133 10.56 -0.29 -1.77
N LEU A 134 9.68 -1.30 -1.70
CA LEU A 134 9.94 -2.64 -2.22
C LEU A 134 10.21 -2.62 -3.73
N ALA A 135 9.47 -1.82 -4.50
CA ALA A 135 9.71 -1.68 -5.94
C ALA A 135 11.10 -1.10 -6.25
N ILE A 136 11.55 -0.10 -5.48
CA ILE A 136 12.90 0.48 -5.60
C ILE A 136 13.97 -0.56 -5.23
N ASN A 137 13.78 -1.29 -4.13
CA ASN A 137 14.71 -2.33 -3.70
C ASN A 137 14.86 -3.44 -4.74
N LEU A 138 13.75 -3.86 -5.36
CA LEU A 138 13.76 -4.83 -6.46
C LEU A 138 14.50 -4.32 -7.68
N PHE A 139 14.28 -3.06 -8.06
CA PHE A 139 15.00 -2.43 -9.17
C PHE A 139 16.52 -2.45 -8.95
N ILE A 140 16.97 -2.08 -7.74
CA ILE A 140 18.40 -2.10 -7.38
C ILE A 140 18.95 -3.53 -7.45
N ALA A 141 18.27 -4.50 -6.86
CA ALA A 141 18.70 -5.90 -6.87
C ALA A 141 18.82 -6.47 -8.29
N ASN A 142 17.92 -6.07 -9.20
CA ASN A 142 17.99 -6.47 -10.61
C ASN A 142 19.24 -5.89 -11.29
N ILE A 143 19.56 -4.60 -11.07
CA ILE A 143 20.77 -3.97 -11.62
C ILE A 143 22.04 -4.68 -11.13
N GLU A 144 22.13 -4.97 -9.83
CA GLU A 144 23.30 -5.64 -9.26
C GLU A 144 23.48 -7.04 -9.84
N THR A 145 22.39 -7.78 -10.00
CA THR A 145 22.38 -9.12 -10.60
C THR A 145 22.87 -9.07 -12.05
N GLU A 146 22.39 -8.11 -12.84
CA GLU A 146 22.81 -7.93 -14.23
C GLU A 146 24.28 -7.51 -14.35
N ALA A 147 24.75 -6.59 -13.48
CA ALA A 147 26.13 -6.14 -13.47
C ALA A 147 27.08 -7.30 -13.13
N TYR A 148 26.72 -8.13 -12.15
CA TYR A 148 27.47 -9.33 -11.79
C TYR A 148 27.55 -10.33 -12.95
N GLN A 149 26.42 -10.63 -13.60
CA GLN A 149 26.38 -11.52 -14.76
C GLN A 149 27.24 -11.01 -15.93
N ARG A 150 27.22 -9.69 -16.20
CA ARG A 150 28.08 -9.09 -17.22
C ARG A 150 29.56 -9.29 -16.91
N SER A 151 29.97 -9.10 -15.65
CA SER A 151 31.37 -9.28 -15.23
C SER A 151 31.90 -10.71 -15.35
N LEU A 152 31.03 -11.73 -15.27
CA LEU A 152 31.40 -13.13 -15.48
C LEU A 152 31.47 -13.52 -16.97
N SER A 153 30.85 -12.73 -17.84
CA SER A 153 30.80 -12.97 -19.29
C SER A 153 31.87 -12.21 -20.09
N SER A 154 32.61 -11.31 -19.43
CA SER A 154 33.74 -10.53 -19.96
C SER A 154 35.09 -11.16 -19.59
#